data_AF-A0A4Q7ILU1-F1
#
_entry.id   AF-A0A4Q7ILU1-F1
#
_cell.length_a   1.000
_cell.length_b   1.000
_cell.length_c   1.000
_cell.angle_alpha   90.00
_cell.angle_beta   90.00
_cell.angle_gamma   90.00
#
_symmetry.space_group_name_H-M   'P 1'
#
loop_
_entity.id
_entity.type
_entity.pdbx_description
1 polymer ?
#
loop_
_entity_poly.entity_id
_entity_poly.type
_entity_poly.pdbx_seq_one_letter_code
_entity_poly.pdbx_strand_id
1 'polypeptide(L)'
;MATRQPQFEEIVELLSKSVPILESEGLDGSVNDTEKLINRIKGMGSIIPSHKNGLYSVLRMMLESNTYYDSKAGEYLDQAFVLIEEALGENV
;
A
#
# COMPACT_ATOMS: atom_id res chain seq x y z
N MET A 1 23.43 11.44 5.97
CA MET A 1 22.21 11.29 5.16
C MET A 1 21.75 9.86 5.32
N ALA A 2 20.57 9.61 5.89
CA ALA A 2 20.00 8.28 5.83
C ALA A 2 19.62 8.03 4.37
N THR A 3 20.29 7.07 3.73
CA THR A 3 19.88 6.57 2.42
C THR A 3 18.51 5.95 2.60
N ARG A 4 17.44 6.64 2.17
CA ARG A 4 16.09 6.06 2.11
C ARG A 4 16.16 4.77 1.30
N GLN A 5 15.37 3.77 1.67
CA GLN A 5 15.24 2.55 0.86
C GLN A 5 14.88 2.95 -0.58
N PRO A 6 15.51 2.33 -1.60
CA PRO A 6 15.30 2.69 -3.01
C PRO A 6 13.81 2.71 -3.39
N GLN A 7 13.04 1.76 -2.85
CA GLN A 7 11.62 1.58 -3.12
C GLN A 7 10.72 2.59 -2.38
N PHE A 8 11.24 3.39 -1.45
CA PHE A 8 10.43 4.19 -0.54
C PHE A 8 9.47 5.15 -1.24
N GLU A 9 9.99 5.95 -2.20
CA GLU A 9 9.17 6.95 -2.90
C GLU A 9 8.14 6.27 -3.82
N GLU A 10 8.52 5.16 -4.45
CA GLU A 10 7.65 4.40 -5.36
C GLU A 10 6.50 3.71 -4.61
N ILE A 11 6.76 3.13 -3.43
CA ILE A 11 5.72 2.59 -2.54
C ILE A 11 4.72 3.68 -2.20
N VAL A 12 5.19 4.86 -1.78
CA VAL A 12 4.32 5.98 -1.42
C VAL A 12 3.50 6.45 -2.63
N GLU A 13 4.09 6.51 -3.82
CA GLU A 13 3.41 6.90 -5.06
C GLU A 13 2.29 5.92 -5.43
N LEU A 14 2.56 4.62 -5.40
CA LEU A 14 1.56 3.58 -5.72
C LEU A 14 0.39 3.60 -4.73
N LEU A 15 0.68 3.69 -3.43
CA LEU A 15 -0.37 3.82 -2.41
C LEU A 15 -1.18 5.11 -2.61
N SER A 16 -0.54 6.22 -3.01
CA SER A 16 -1.25 7.48 -3.26
C SER A 16 -2.14 7.41 -4.51
N LYS A 17 -1.74 6.64 -5.53
CA LYS A 17 -2.54 6.40 -6.74
C LYS A 17 -3.76 5.52 -6.49
N SER A 18 -3.71 4.61 -5.51
CA SER A 18 -4.84 3.73 -5.21
C SER A 18 -5.97 4.44 -4.45
N VAL A 19 -5.65 5.43 -3.59
CA VAL A 19 -6.63 6.20 -2.80
C VAL A 19 -7.83 6.73 -3.61
N PRO A 20 -7.65 7.54 -4.68
CA PRO A 20 -8.79 8.09 -5.42
C PRO A 20 -9.61 7.02 -6.15
N ILE A 21 -9.02 5.85 -6.44
CA ILE A 21 -9.71 4.75 -7.11
C ILE A 21 -10.57 3.98 -6.10
N LEU A 22 -10.02 3.68 -4.93
CA LEU A 22 -10.77 3.10 -3.80
C LEU A 22 -11.98 3.96 -3.41
N GLU A 23 -11.81 5.29 -3.43
CA GLU A 23 -12.90 6.24 -3.18
C GLU A 23 -13.98 6.12 -4.26
N SER A 24 -13.60 6.08 -5.54
CA SER A 24 -14.54 5.91 -6.65
C SER A 24 -15.28 4.57 -6.64
N GLU A 25 -14.71 3.56 -6.00
CA GLU A 25 -15.26 2.20 -5.84
C GLU A 25 -16.13 2.08 -4.57
N GLY A 26 -16.27 3.15 -3.79
CA GLY A 26 -17.07 3.14 -2.55
C GLY A 26 -16.43 2.36 -1.40
N LEU A 27 -15.11 2.18 -1.43
CA LEU A 27 -14.35 1.43 -0.43
C LEU A 27 -13.79 2.36 0.65
N ASP A 28 -14.65 3.14 1.31
CA ASP A 28 -14.27 4.16 2.28
C ASP A 28 -13.36 3.63 3.41
N GLY A 29 -13.57 2.39 3.83
CA GLY A 29 -12.72 1.71 4.80
C GLY A 29 -11.29 1.52 4.29
N SER A 30 -11.16 1.01 3.06
CA SER A 30 -9.86 0.81 2.40
C SER A 30 -9.15 2.13 2.10
N VAL A 31 -9.89 3.19 1.76
CA VAL A 31 -9.36 4.56 1.61
C VAL A 31 -8.67 5.00 2.90
N ASN A 32 -9.42 5.00 4.01
CA ASN A 32 -8.92 5.48 5.30
C ASN A 32 -7.69 4.68 5.78
N ASP A 33 -7.70 3.37 5.58
CA ASP A 33 -6.57 2.53 5.99
C ASP A 33 -5.35 2.69 5.09
N THR A 34 -5.54 2.93 3.79
CA THR A 34 -4.46 3.28 2.86
C THR A 34 -3.83 4.63 3.22
N GLU A 35 -4.63 5.66 3.51
CA GLU A 35 -4.13 6.98 3.93
C GLU A 35 -3.36 6.90 5.25
N LYS A 36 -3.88 6.15 6.23
CA LYS A 36 -3.14 5.88 7.48
C LYS A 36 -1.81 5.19 7.21
N LEU A 37 -1.77 4.22 6.31
CA LEU A 37 -0.55 3.51 5.93
C LEU A 37 0.47 4.48 5.31
N ILE A 38 0.06 5.31 4.36
CA ILE A 38 0.91 6.35 3.74
C ILE A 38 1.50 7.28 4.82
N ASN A 39 0.66 7.74 5.74
CA ASN A 39 1.10 8.64 6.82
C ASN A 39 2.09 7.96 7.77
N ARG A 40 1.90 6.67 8.09
CA ARG A 40 2.84 5.90 8.91
C ARG A 40 4.18 5.70 8.21
N ILE A 41 4.17 5.35 6.92
CA ILE A 41 5.38 5.20 6.11
C ILE A 41 6.16 6.52 6.06
N LYS A 42 5.48 7.62 5.73
CA LYS A 42 6.08 8.96 5.69
C LYS A 42 6.62 9.40 7.04
N GLY A 43 5.87 9.16 8.12
CA GLY A 43 6.25 9.52 9.49
C GLY A 43 7.47 8.75 10.00
N MET A 44 7.61 7.48 9.61
CA MET A 44 8.78 6.65 9.98
C MET A 44 10.01 6.94 9.09
N GLY A 45 9.79 7.39 7.85
CA GLY A 45 10.86 7.63 6.88
C GLY A 45 11.60 6.35 6.43
N SER A 46 11.04 5.18 6.73
CA SER A 46 11.54 3.86 6.34
C SER A 46 10.39 2.85 6.29
N ILE A 47 10.56 1.79 5.51
CA ILE A 47 9.66 0.65 5.39
C ILE A 47 10.02 -0.38 6.45
N ILE A 48 9.03 -0.78 7.24
CA ILE A 48 9.16 -1.77 8.32
C ILE A 48 8.08 -2.85 8.18
N PRO A 49 8.25 -4.05 8.79
CA PRO A 49 7.33 -5.17 8.59
C PRO A 49 5.86 -4.86 8.91
N SER A 50 5.59 -3.96 9.85
CA SER A 50 4.21 -3.55 10.17
C SER A 50 3.48 -2.84 9.03
N HIS A 51 4.21 -2.24 8.08
CA HIS A 51 3.61 -1.62 6.88
C HIS A 51 3.07 -2.68 5.93
N LYS A 52 3.78 -3.80 5.78
CA LYS A 52 3.31 -4.97 5.01
C LYS A 52 1.99 -5.50 5.55
N ASN A 53 1.88 -5.66 6.87
CA ASN A 53 0.64 -6.09 7.53
C ASN A 53 -0.50 -5.09 7.34
N GLY A 54 -0.19 -3.79 7.34
CA GLY A 54 -1.17 -2.74 7.04
C GLY A 54 -1.70 -2.86 5.62
N LEU A 55 -0.82 -3.01 4.64
CA LEU A 55 -1.21 -3.17 3.24
C LEU A 55 -1.99 -4.46 2.99
N TYR A 56 -1.55 -5.58 3.58
CA TYR A 56 -2.27 -6.86 3.50
C TYR A 56 -3.73 -6.74 3.99
N SER A 57 -3.96 -5.95 5.05
CA SER A 57 -5.32 -5.73 5.57
C SER A 57 -6.20 -4.99 4.57
N VAL A 58 -5.66 -3.99 3.86
CA VAL A 58 -6.37 -3.27 2.78
C VAL A 58 -6.71 -4.22 1.63
N LEU A 59 -5.74 -5.00 1.17
CA LEU A 59 -5.92 -5.99 0.10
C LEU A 59 -7.00 -7.02 0.45
N ARG A 60 -6.98 -7.50 1.70
CA ARG A 60 -8.00 -8.42 2.20
C ARG A 60 -9.41 -7.81 2.17
N MET A 61 -9.57 -6.54 2.55
CA MET A 61 -10.88 -5.87 2.48
C MET A 61 -11.39 -5.74 1.04
N MET A 62 -10.49 -5.51 0.07
CA MET A 62 -10.88 -5.49 -1.35
C MET A 62 -11.34 -6.86 -1.84
N LEU A 63 -10.65 -7.93 -1.40
CA LEU A 63 -11.06 -9.31 -1.70
C LEU A 63 -12.45 -9.61 -1.12
N GLU A 64 -12.69 -9.23 0.14
CA GLU A 64 -13.96 -9.45 0.82
C GLU A 64 -15.13 -8.66 0.20
N SER A 65 -14.83 -7.54 -0.49
CA SER A 65 -15.82 -6.74 -1.23
C SER A 65 -15.99 -7.14 -2.70
N ASN A 66 -15.27 -8.17 -3.19
CA ASN A 66 -15.24 -8.60 -4.60
C ASN A 66 -14.79 -7.52 -5.60
N THR A 67 -14.12 -6.47 -5.13
CA THR A 67 -13.61 -5.38 -5.98
C THR A 67 -12.17 -5.62 -6.43
N TYR A 68 -11.44 -6.50 -5.74
CA TYR A 68 -10.00 -6.71 -5.92
C TYR A 68 -9.56 -7.01 -7.36
N TYR A 69 -10.19 -7.98 -8.04
CA TYR A 69 -9.66 -8.51 -9.30
C TYR A 69 -9.85 -7.59 -10.51
N ASP A 70 -10.87 -6.72 -10.48
CA ASP A 70 -11.17 -5.80 -11.58
C ASP A 70 -10.76 -4.35 -11.27
N SER A 71 -10.21 -4.11 -10.07
CA SER A 71 -9.86 -2.78 -9.58
C SER A 71 -8.43 -2.41 -9.93
N LYS A 72 -8.29 -1.21 -10.51
CA LYS A 72 -6.98 -0.60 -10.73
C LYS A 72 -6.29 -0.22 -9.41
N ALA A 73 -7.05 -0.03 -8.33
CA ALA A 73 -6.48 0.14 -6.99
C ALA A 73 -5.80 -1.15 -6.53
N GLY A 74 -6.40 -2.31 -6.80
CA GLY A 74 -5.84 -3.63 -6.49
C GLY A 74 -4.45 -3.80 -7.12
N GLU A 75 -4.31 -3.50 -8.41
CA GLU A 75 -3.02 -3.56 -9.11
C GLU A 75 -1.93 -2.67 -8.48
N TYR A 76 -2.28 -1.44 -8.10
CA TYR A 76 -1.31 -0.53 -7.46
C TYR A 76 -0.93 -1.00 -6.06
N LEU A 77 -1.89 -1.52 -5.29
CA LEU A 77 -1.65 -2.04 -3.94
C LEU A 77 -0.81 -3.32 -3.98
N ASP A 78 -1.01 -4.20 -4.96
CA ASP A 78 -0.17 -5.39 -5.17
C ASP A 78 1.28 -5.01 -5.53
N GLN A 79 1.46 -4.05 -6.45
CA GLN A 79 2.80 -3.54 -6.77
C GLN A 79 3.49 -2.92 -5.54
N ALA A 80 2.75 -2.15 -4.74
CA ALA A 80 3.28 -1.60 -3.49
C ALA A 80 3.65 -2.71 -2.49
N PHE A 81 2.93 -3.83 -2.49
CA PHE A 81 3.20 -4.97 -1.61
C PHE A 81 4.52 -5.65 -1.98
N VAL A 82 4.74 -5.93 -3.27
CA VAL A 82 6.00 -6.50 -3.77
C VAL A 82 7.18 -5.60 -3.42
N LEU A 83 7.06 -4.28 -3.64
CA LEU A 83 8.12 -3.34 -3.31
C LEU A 83 8.39 -3.23 -1.80
N ILE A 84 7.36 -3.43 -0.96
CA ILE A 84 7.56 -3.53 0.49
C ILE A 84 8.34 -4.79 0.86
N GLU A 85 8.05 -5.94 0.26
CA GLU A 85 8.81 -7.18 0.49
C GLU A 85 10.28 -7.01 0.08
N GLU A 86 10.53 -6.44 -1.09
CA GLU A 86 11.89 -6.09 -1.54
C GLU A 86 12.59 -5.14 -0.57
N ALA A 87 11.91 -4.09 -0.11
CA ALA A 87 12.45 -3.13 0.85
C ALA A 87 12.81 -3.79 2.19
N LEU A 88 12.08 -4.84 2.57
CA LEU A 88 12.33 -5.63 3.78
C LEU A 88 13.40 -6.71 3.60
N GLY A 89 13.92 -6.91 2.38
CA GLY A 89 14.85 -7.98 2.05
C GLY A 89 14.21 -9.37 2.08
N GLU A 90 12.88 -9.41 2.02
CA GLU A 90 12.12 -10.63 1.83
C GLU A 90 12.13 -10.90 0.32
N ASN A 91 13.07 -11.74 -0.14
CA ASN A 91 13.16 -12.11 -1.56
C ASN A 91 11.81 -12.70 -2.02
N VAL A 92 11.21 -12.05 -3.01
CA VAL A 92 10.06 -12.54 -3.80
C VAL A 92 10.55 -13.41 -4.94
#